data_AF-A0A7C4SJE7-F1
#
_entry.id   AF-A0A7C4SJE7-F1
#
_cell.length_a   1.000
_cell.length_b   1.000
_cell.length_c   1.000
_cell.angle_alpha   90.00
_cell.angle_beta   90.00
_cell.angle_gamma   90.00
#
_symmetry.space_group_name_H-M   'P 1'
#
loop_
_entity.id
_entity.type
_entity.pdbx_description
1 polymer ?
#
loop_
_entity_poly.entity_id
_entity_poly.type
_entity_poly.pdbx_seq_one_letter_code
_entity_poly.pdbx_strand_id
1 'polypeptide(L)'
;MLCEICEALEAVGQCRLCGRYVCSTHIGVDGICSICREALCRICYQRLSISSCLVCGRVVCRECSIELQPSIRVCRECYDKLLNDKAYVKYRRFLRRFVREWEKENASELREDLHG
;
A
#
# COMPACT_ATOMS: atom_id res chain seq x y z
N MET A 1 -2.78 32.96 7.41
CA MET A 1 -1.71 31.94 7.22
C MET A 1 -1.78 31.47 5.78
N LEU A 2 -0.63 31.31 5.11
CA LEU A 2 -0.60 30.82 3.73
C LEU A 2 -0.72 29.29 3.69
N CYS A 3 -1.18 28.76 2.57
CA CYS A 3 -1.24 27.33 2.30
C CYS A 3 0.16 26.71 2.31
N GLU A 4 0.35 25.67 3.11
CA GLU A 4 1.63 24.95 3.25
C GLU A 4 2.00 24.08 2.03
N ILE A 5 1.15 24.02 0.98
CA ILE A 5 1.43 23.24 -0.23
C ILE A 5 1.93 24.13 -1.36
N CYS A 6 1.29 25.29 -1.60
CA CYS A 6 1.69 26.19 -2.69
C CYS A 6 2.31 27.50 -2.25
N GLU A 7 2.24 27.84 -0.95
CA GLU A 7 2.78 29.07 -0.38
C GLU A 7 2.27 30.37 -1.03
N ALA A 8 1.20 30.30 -1.83
CA ALA A 8 0.69 31.40 -2.65
C ALA A 8 -0.72 31.87 -2.25
N LEU A 9 -1.58 30.95 -1.84
CA LEU A 9 -2.98 31.24 -1.49
C LEU A 9 -3.19 31.14 0.02
N GLU A 10 -4.17 31.89 0.54
CA GLU A 10 -4.56 31.78 1.95
C GLU A 10 -5.14 30.39 2.27
N ALA A 11 -4.79 29.86 3.44
CA ALA A 11 -5.34 28.60 3.91
C ALA A 11 -6.81 28.77 4.35
N VAL A 12 -7.67 27.82 3.96
CA VAL A 12 -9.11 27.82 4.27
C VAL A 12 -9.51 26.71 5.24
N GLY A 13 -8.60 25.77 5.53
CA GLY A 13 -8.83 24.68 6.47
C GLY A 13 -7.57 23.86 6.73
N GLN A 14 -7.68 22.89 7.64
CA GLN A 14 -6.60 21.94 7.94
C GLN A 14 -6.92 20.55 7.38
N CYS A 15 -5.89 19.88 6.87
CA CYS A 15 -6.01 18.49 6.43
C CYS A 15 -6.26 17.56 7.64
N ARG A 16 -7.34 16.79 7.62
CA ARG A 16 -7.69 15.86 8.71
C ARG A 16 -6.70 14.69 8.90
N LEU A 17 -5.80 14.45 7.94
CA LEU A 17 -4.80 13.38 8.02
C LEU A 17 -3.43 13.83 8.48
N CYS A 18 -2.94 15.00 8.02
CA CYS A 18 -1.59 15.47 8.33
C CYS A 18 -1.53 16.80 9.08
N GLY A 19 -2.66 17.47 9.29
CA GLY A 19 -2.74 18.74 10.02
C GLY A 19 -2.33 19.99 9.24
N ARG A 20 -1.75 19.86 8.03
CA ARG A 20 -1.33 21.02 7.20
C ARG A 20 -2.48 21.99 6.96
N TYR A 21 -2.21 23.28 7.09
CA TYR A 21 -3.11 24.36 6.65
C TYR A 21 -3.06 24.50 5.12
N VAL A 22 -4.22 24.39 4.47
CA VAL A 22 -4.31 24.28 3.00
C VAL A 22 -5.40 25.17 2.41
N CYS A 23 -5.16 25.71 1.22
CA CYS A 23 -6.12 26.53 0.48
C CYS A 23 -7.19 25.66 -0.20
N SER A 24 -8.22 26.32 -0.73
CA SER A 24 -9.38 25.69 -1.38
C SER A 24 -9.05 24.82 -2.59
N THR A 25 -7.91 25.03 -3.25
CA THR A 25 -7.47 24.21 -4.39
C THR A 25 -6.78 22.92 -3.96
N HIS A 26 -6.22 22.88 -2.74
CA HIS A 26 -5.46 21.75 -2.24
C HIS A 26 -6.19 20.93 -1.18
N ILE A 27 -7.25 21.46 -0.58
CA ILE A 27 -8.15 20.68 0.27
C ILE A 27 -9.30 20.13 -0.56
N GLY A 28 -9.57 18.84 -0.43
CA GLY A 28 -10.75 18.26 -1.03
C GLY A 28 -11.95 18.19 -0.07
N VAL A 29 -13.11 17.85 -0.62
CA VAL A 29 -14.40 17.81 0.11
C VAL A 29 -14.43 16.85 1.30
N ASP A 30 -13.56 15.85 1.31
CA ASP A 30 -13.37 14.88 2.41
C ASP A 30 -12.46 15.41 3.52
N GLY A 31 -12.02 16.67 3.44
CA GLY A 31 -11.10 17.31 4.37
C GLY A 31 -9.65 16.80 4.25
N ILE A 32 -9.30 16.10 3.18
CA ILE A 32 -7.95 15.58 2.94
C ILE A 32 -7.24 16.44 1.89
N CYS A 33 -5.98 16.80 2.14
CA CYS A 33 -5.18 17.53 1.17
C CYS A 33 -4.73 16.65 -0.01
N SER A 34 -4.44 17.28 -1.15
CA SER A 34 -3.97 16.62 -2.38
C SER A 34 -2.78 15.68 -2.12
N ILE A 35 -1.78 16.13 -1.35
CA ILE A 35 -0.59 15.32 -1.02
C ILE A 35 -0.97 14.04 -0.26
N CYS A 36 -1.82 14.14 0.76
CA CYS A 36 -2.27 12.97 1.50
C CYS A 36 -3.08 12.02 0.63
N ARG A 37 -3.94 12.53 -0.27
CA ARG A 37 -4.71 11.70 -1.21
C ARG A 37 -3.81 10.91 -2.14
N GLU A 38 -2.76 11.53 -2.66
CA GLU A 38 -1.79 10.84 -3.52
C GLU A 38 -1.01 9.76 -2.76
N ALA A 39 -0.75 10.00 -1.48
CA ALA A 39 -0.09 9.07 -0.58
C ALA A 39 -1.01 7.96 -0.04
N LEU A 40 -2.33 7.98 -0.30
CA LEU A 40 -3.23 6.91 0.13
C LEU A 40 -2.90 5.59 -0.58
N CYS A 41 -3.05 4.49 0.15
CA CYS A 41 -2.97 3.15 -0.38
C CYS A 41 -3.91 2.98 -1.56
N ARG A 42 -3.38 2.54 -2.70
CA ARG A 42 -4.14 2.35 -3.95
C ARG A 42 -5.02 1.09 -3.95
N ILE A 43 -5.10 0.39 -2.83
CA ILE A 43 -6.02 -0.75 -2.63
C ILE A 43 -7.23 -0.29 -1.82
N CYS A 44 -7.01 0.20 -0.60
CA CYS A 44 -8.13 0.57 0.28
C CYS A 44 -8.55 2.04 0.20
N TYR A 45 -7.72 2.94 -0.34
CA TYR A 45 -7.97 4.39 -0.37
C TYR A 45 -8.29 5.02 0.99
N GLN A 46 -7.93 4.36 2.09
CA GLN A 46 -8.28 4.78 3.45
C GLN A 46 -7.05 5.07 4.32
N ARG A 47 -5.97 4.31 4.13
CA ARG A 47 -4.74 4.39 4.93
C ARG A 47 -3.60 4.97 4.11
N LEU A 48 -2.73 5.75 4.73
CA LEU A 48 -1.48 6.20 4.11
C LEU A 48 -0.63 4.98 3.71
N SER A 49 -0.02 5.09 2.54
CA SER A 49 0.94 4.11 2.05
C SER A 49 2.24 4.17 2.83
N ILE A 50 2.94 3.04 2.91
CA ILE A 50 4.24 2.93 3.61
C ILE A 50 5.33 2.34 2.72
N SER A 51 4.96 1.79 1.56
CA SER A 51 5.89 1.31 0.53
C SER A 51 5.12 1.18 -0.79
N SER A 52 5.83 0.81 -1.86
CA SER A 52 5.25 0.45 -3.14
C SER A 52 5.29 -1.07 -3.33
N CYS A 53 4.27 -1.63 -3.96
CA CYS A 53 4.26 -3.04 -4.31
C CYS A 53 5.39 -3.35 -5.30
N LEU A 54 6.29 -4.27 -4.96
CA LEU A 54 7.40 -4.69 -5.83
C LEU A 54 6.94 -5.23 -7.19
N VAL A 55 5.71 -5.74 -7.27
CA VAL A 55 5.17 -6.38 -8.48
C VAL A 55 4.44 -5.38 -9.38
N CYS A 56 3.51 -4.59 -8.83
CA CYS A 56 2.66 -3.70 -9.64
C CYS A 56 2.95 -2.21 -9.48
N GLY A 57 3.89 -1.82 -8.61
CA GLY A 57 4.29 -0.43 -8.39
C GLY A 57 3.30 0.43 -7.59
N ARG A 58 2.07 -0.05 -7.35
CA ARG A 58 1.07 0.69 -6.56
C ARG A 58 1.59 0.96 -5.15
N VAL A 59 1.38 2.18 -4.64
CA VAL A 59 1.64 2.50 -3.22
C VAL A 59 0.64 1.77 -2.32
N VAL A 60 1.13 1.17 -1.23
CA VAL A 60 0.37 0.25 -0.37
C VAL A 60 0.57 0.53 1.11
N CYS A 61 -0.49 0.39 1.90
CA CYS A 61 -0.42 0.45 3.36
C CYS A 61 -0.04 -0.90 3.97
N ARG A 62 0.15 -0.91 5.29
CA ARG A 62 0.52 -2.12 6.05
C ARG A 62 -0.50 -3.24 5.88
N GLU A 63 -1.79 -2.94 6.01
CA GLU A 63 -2.87 -3.94 5.94
C GLU A 63 -3.06 -4.57 4.56
N CYS A 64 -2.85 -3.79 3.51
CA CYS A 64 -3.07 -4.23 2.13
C CYS A 64 -1.84 -4.88 1.49
N SER A 65 -0.75 -5.06 2.24
CA SER A 65 0.51 -5.62 1.74
C SER A 65 1.11 -6.64 2.69
N ILE A 66 1.90 -7.54 2.13
CA ILE A 66 2.74 -8.49 2.85
C ILE A 66 4.17 -7.98 2.74
N GLU A 67 4.86 -7.92 3.86
CA GLU A 67 6.27 -7.58 3.93
C GLU A 67 7.11 -8.84 3.72
N LEU A 68 7.90 -8.86 2.65
CA LEU A 68 8.74 -10.01 2.29
C LEU A 68 10.14 -9.91 2.90
N GLN A 69 10.60 -8.66 3.07
CA GLN A 69 11.85 -8.25 3.71
C GLN A 69 11.64 -6.84 4.25
N PRO A 70 12.50 -6.35 5.17
CA PRO A 70 12.42 -4.97 5.65
C PRO A 70 12.26 -3.97 4.50
N SER A 71 11.15 -3.22 4.52
CA SER A 71 10.77 -2.22 3.50
C SER A 71 10.34 -2.75 2.12
N ILE A 72 10.49 -4.04 1.82
CA ILE A 72 10.06 -4.66 0.56
C ILE A 72 8.70 -5.30 0.75
N ARG A 73 7.70 -4.75 0.06
CA ARG A 73 6.29 -5.16 0.21
C ARG A 73 5.66 -5.56 -1.12
N VAL A 74 4.74 -6.51 -1.05
CA VAL A 74 3.90 -6.93 -2.18
C VAL A 74 2.44 -6.79 -1.78
N CYS A 75 1.60 -6.22 -2.63
CA CYS A 75 0.18 -6.14 -2.32
C CYS A 75 -0.43 -7.54 -2.26
N ARG A 76 -1.47 -7.72 -1.44
CA ARG A 76 -2.15 -9.01 -1.31
C ARG A 76 -2.63 -9.58 -2.64
N GLU A 77 -3.14 -8.73 -3.54
CA GLU A 77 -3.54 -9.13 -4.91
C GLU A 77 -2.39 -9.73 -5.72
N CYS A 78 -1.19 -9.13 -5.67
CA CYS A 78 -0.04 -9.66 -6.41
C CYS A 78 0.56 -10.88 -5.69
N TYR A 79 0.49 -10.91 -4.36
CA TYR A 79 0.95 -12.05 -3.58
C TYR A 79 0.14 -13.31 -3.91
N ASP A 80 -1.18 -13.19 -3.97
CA ASP A 80 -2.07 -14.27 -4.37
C ASP A 80 -1.75 -14.80 -5.78
N LYS A 81 -1.55 -13.90 -6.75
CA LYS A 81 -1.11 -14.28 -8.11
C LYS A 81 0.25 -14.98 -8.13
N LEU A 82 1.19 -14.60 -7.27
CA LEU A 82 2.50 -15.25 -7.18
C LEU A 82 2.42 -16.70 -6.69
N LEU A 83 1.43 -17.02 -5.86
CA LEU A 83 1.19 -18.37 -5.35
C LEU A 83 0.48 -19.23 -6.40
N ASN A 84 -0.50 -18.66 -7.10
CA ASN A 84 -1.46 -19.41 -7.90
C ASN A 84 -1.17 -19.40 -9.42
N ASP A 85 -0.34 -18.48 -9.94
CA ASP A 85 -0.14 -18.32 -11.38
C ASP A 85 1.26 -18.77 -11.86
N LYS A 86 1.28 -19.72 -12.81
CA LYS A 86 2.50 -20.21 -13.46
C LYS A 86 3.18 -19.14 -14.34
N ALA A 87 2.49 -18.10 -14.78
CA ALA A 87 3.07 -16.98 -15.52
C ALA A 87 4.05 -16.14 -14.68
N TYR A 88 3.93 -16.21 -13.35
CA TYR A 88 4.78 -15.48 -12.42
C TYR A 88 6.07 -16.22 -12.00
N VAL A 89 6.38 -17.34 -12.65
CA VAL A 89 7.55 -18.18 -12.36
C VAL A 89 8.88 -17.41 -12.41
N LYS A 90 8.99 -16.34 -13.22
CA LYS A 90 10.18 -15.46 -13.25
C LYS A 90 10.41 -14.76 -11.91
N TYR A 91 9.33 -14.27 -11.28
CA TYR A 91 9.39 -13.63 -9.96
C TYR A 91 9.52 -14.66 -8.85
N ARG A 92 8.95 -15.87 -9.01
CA ARG A 92 9.22 -16.98 -8.09
C ARG A 92 10.72 -17.21 -7.93
N ARG A 93 11.56 -17.10 -8.96
CA ARG A 93 13.01 -17.32 -8.79
C ARG A 93 13.67 -16.30 -7.86
N PHE A 94 13.25 -15.04 -7.95
CA PHE A 94 13.67 -13.95 -7.06
C PHE A 94 13.06 -14.08 -5.64
N LEU A 95 11.82 -14.56 -5.56
CA LEU A 95 11.06 -14.68 -4.31
C LEU A 95 11.19 -16.05 -3.62
N ARG A 96 11.82 -17.04 -4.26
CA ARG A 96 11.88 -18.46 -3.84
C ARG A 96 12.50 -18.64 -2.46
N ARG A 97 13.41 -17.75 -2.06
CA ARG A 97 13.96 -17.75 -0.70
C ARG A 97 12.87 -17.41 0.34
N PHE A 98 12.04 -16.42 0.03
CA PHE A 98 11.04 -15.86 0.95
C PHE A 98 9.73 -16.65 0.96
N VAL A 99 9.28 -17.13 -0.19
CA VAL A 99 8.08 -17.99 -0.28
C VAL A 99 8.28 -19.29 0.51
N ARG A 100 9.48 -19.88 0.47
CA ARG A 100 9.79 -21.11 1.23
C ARG A 100 9.81 -20.89 2.74
N GLU A 101 10.20 -19.71 3.21
CA GLU A 101 10.17 -19.36 4.63
C GLU A 101 8.71 -19.15 5.07
N TRP A 102 7.93 -18.40 4.28
CA TRP A 102 6.49 -18.19 4.54
C TRP A 102 5.67 -19.49 4.49
N GLU A 103 5.89 -20.37 3.50
CA GLU A 103 5.21 -21.67 3.39
C GLU A 103 5.49 -22.57 4.60
N LYS A 104 6.70 -22.49 5.18
CA LYS A 104 7.05 -23.25 6.39
C LYS A 104 6.36 -22.70 7.63
N GLU A 105 6.26 -21.38 7.73
CA GLU A 105 5.63 -20.69 8.87
C GLU A 105 4.09 -20.83 8.86
N ASN A 106 3.47 -20.95 7.69
CA ASN A 106 2.01 -20.99 7.52
C ASN A 106 1.51 -22.38 7.05
N ALA A 107 2.33 -23.43 7.22
CA ALA A 107 2.05 -24.79 6.77
C ALA A 107 0.80 -25.43 7.41
N SER A 108 0.35 -24.93 8.56
CA SER A 108 -0.86 -25.39 9.26
C SER A 108 -2.15 -24.86 8.63
N GLU A 109 -2.13 -23.65 8.05
CA GLU A 109 -3.31 -23.02 7.42
C GLU A 109 -3.59 -23.63 6.03
N LEU A 110 -2.56 -24.04 5.30
CA LEU A 110 -2.66 -24.67 3.97
C LEU A 110 -3.27 -26.09 3.97
N ARG A 111 -3.44 -26.73 5.13
CA ARG A 111 -4.03 -28.08 5.23
C ARG A 111 -5.55 -28.08 5.32
N GLU A 112 -6.17 -26.96 5.69
CA GLU A 112 -7.63 -26.87 5.85
C GLU A 112 -8.34 -26.65 4.49
N ASP A 113 -7.66 -26.07 3.50
CA ASP A 113 -8.23 -25.81 2.16
C ASP A 113 -8.28 -27.03 1.22
N LEU A 114 -7.78 -28.19 1.65
CA LEU A 114 -7.78 -29.42 0.84
C LEU A 114 -8.89 -30.41 1.25
N HIS A 115 -9.67 -30.12 2.30
CA HIS A 115 -10.80 -30.94 2.76
C HIS A 115 -12.05 -30.06 3.03
N GLY A 116 -12.40 -29.20 2.07
CA GLY A 116 -13.67 -28.48 2.01
C GLY A 116 -14.32 -28.65 0.64
#